data_AF-A0A0P8X166-F1
#
_entry.id   AF-A0A0P8X166-F1
#
_cell.length_a   1.000
_cell.length_b   1.000
_cell.length_c   1.000
_cell.angle_alpha   90.00
_cell.angle_beta   90.00
_cell.angle_gamma   90.00
#
_symmetry.space_group_name_H-M   'P 1'
#
loop_
_entity.id
_entity.type
_entity.pdbx_description
1 polymer ?
#
loop_
_entity_poly.entity_id
_entity_poly.type
_entity_poly.pdbx_seq_one_letter_code
_entity_poly.pdbx_strand_id
1 'polypeptide(L)' 'MRSQAGFGDNAKTLQWQLFDMTKDRGETTDLATSQPQTVQRLKEAWLKYADEVGVAFAAH' A
#
# COMPACT_ATOMS: atom_id res chain seq x y z
N MET A 1 4.91 -33.61 22.67
CA MET A 1 4.97 -33.19 21.26
C MET A 1 4.14 -31.92 21.13
N ARG A 2 4.77 -30.74 21.00
CA ARG A 2 4.06 -29.47 20.82
C ARG A 2 4.03 -29.17 19.32
N SER A 3 2.85 -29.25 18.70
CA SER A 3 2.64 -28.87 17.31
C SER A 3 2.79 -27.35 17.19
N GLN A 4 3.87 -26.93 16.56
CA GLN A 4 4.13 -25.55 16.20
C GLN A 4 3.19 -25.20 15.04
N ALA A 5 2.07 -24.55 15.34
CA ALA A 5 1.16 -24.02 14.33
C ALA A 5 1.91 -22.97 13.49
N GLY A 6 1.93 -23.19 12.17
CA GLY A 6 2.60 -22.33 11.20
C GLY A 6 2.04 -20.91 11.24
N PHE A 7 2.93 -19.94 11.09
CA PHE A 7 2.55 -18.58 10.71
C PHE A 7 1.87 -18.70 9.34
N GLY A 8 0.55 -18.48 9.32
CA GLY A 8 -0.31 -18.86 8.21
C GLY A 8 0.12 -18.25 6.87
N ASP A 9 0.07 -19.09 5.84
CA ASP A 9 0.32 -18.81 4.42
C ASP A 9 -0.75 -17.89 3.79
N ASN A 10 -1.15 -16.82 4.46
CA ASN A 10 -2.04 -15.77 3.93
C ASN A 10 -1.22 -14.52 3.63
N ALA A 11 -0.16 -14.65 2.83
CA ALA A 11 0.57 -13.51 2.30
C ALA A 11 -0.35 -12.72 1.35
N LYS A 12 -1.22 -11.87 1.91
CA LYS A 12 -1.92 -10.85 1.13
C LYS A 12 -0.83 -10.04 0.44
N THR A 13 -0.89 -9.98 -0.89
CA THR A 13 0.00 -9.11 -1.65
C THR A 13 -0.21 -7.68 -1.18
N LEU A 14 0.87 -6.94 -0.94
CA LEU A 14 0.78 -5.53 -0.57
C LEU A 14 0.16 -4.77 -1.75
N GLN A 15 -0.96 -4.09 -1.51
CA GLN A 15 -1.68 -3.32 -2.52
C GLN A 15 -1.80 -1.87 -2.08
N TRP A 16 -1.74 -0.97 -3.06
CA TRP A 16 -1.97 0.46 -2.85
C TRP A 16 -3.45 0.75 -2.72
N GLN A 17 -3.80 1.60 -1.74
CA GLN A 17 -5.17 2.06 -1.50
C GLN A 17 -5.25 3.57 -1.75
N LEU A 18 -6.45 4.05 -2.09
CA LEU A 18 -6.67 5.47 -2.37
C LEU A 18 -7.88 5.98 -1.58
N PHE A 19 -7.70 7.05 -0.82
CA PHE A 19 -8.76 7.67 -0.03
C PHE A 19 -8.87 9.16 -0.35
N ASP A 20 -10.10 9.69 -0.33
CA ASP A 20 -10.36 11.13 -0.49
C ASP A 20 -10.49 11.77 0.89
N MET A 21 -9.42 12.37 1.40
CA MET A 21 -9.42 13.00 2.73
C MET A 21 -10.42 14.17 2.89
N THR A 22 -10.91 14.75 1.79
CA THR A 22 -11.87 15.86 1.85
C THR A 22 -13.28 15.36 2.18
N LYS A 23 -13.60 14.12 1.81
CA LYS A 23 -14.90 13.48 1.99
C LYS A 23 -14.89 12.34 3.01
N ASP A 24 -13.75 11.68 3.15
CA ASP A 24 -13.56 10.46 3.92
C ASP A 24 -12.27 10.55 4.74
N ARG A 25 -12.32 11.36 5.80
CA ARG A 25 -11.21 11.50 6.76
C ARG A 25 -10.91 10.21 7.54
N GLY A 26 -11.84 9.27 7.54
CA GLY A 26 -11.68 7.98 8.21
C GLY A 26 -11.04 6.90 7.34
N GLU A 27 -10.70 7.21 6.08
CA GLU A 27 -10.10 6.25 5.13
C GLU A 27 -10.92 4.95 5.04
N THR A 28 -12.24 5.10 5.02
CA THR A 28 -13.18 3.97 5.07
C THR A 28 -13.49 3.40 3.68
N THR A 29 -13.35 4.21 2.64
CA THR A 29 -13.75 3.87 1.27
C THR A 29 -12.55 3.90 0.34
N ASP A 30 -12.06 2.71 -0.01
CA ASP A 30 -10.97 2.58 -0.97
C ASP A 30 -11.45 2.84 -2.41
N LEU A 31 -10.84 3.84 -3.04
CA LEU A 31 -11.12 4.30 -4.39
C LEU A 31 -10.12 3.77 -5.41
N ALA A 32 -9.16 2.93 -5.03
CA ALA A 32 -8.05 2.54 -5.89
C ALA A 32 -8.48 1.87 -7.19
N THR A 33 -9.52 1.03 -7.13
CA THR A 33 -10.10 0.35 -8.31
C THR A 33 -10.93 1.29 -9.17
N SER A 34 -11.58 2.28 -8.56
CA SER A 34 -12.45 3.24 -9.25
C SER A 34 -11.67 4.40 -9.88
N GLN A 35 -10.46 4.69 -9.37
CA GLN A 35 -9.60 5.78 -9.84
C GLN A 35 -8.15 5.31 -10.07
N PRO A 36 -7.91 4.34 -10.97
CA PRO A 36 -6.59 3.74 -11.17
C PRO A 36 -5.55 4.74 -11.68
N GLN A 37 -5.95 5.75 -12.43
CA GLN A 37 -5.05 6.81 -12.91
C GLN A 37 -4.53 7.68 -11.76
N THR A 38 -5.39 7.99 -10.79
CA THR A 38 -5.00 8.76 -9.60
C THR A 38 -4.02 7.96 -8.75
N VAL A 39 -4.26 6.66 -8.58
CA VAL A 39 -3.33 5.75 -7.90
C VAL A 39 -1.96 5.77 -8.59
N GLN A 40 -1.93 5.65 -9.92
CA GLN A 40 -0.67 5.63 -10.68
C GLN A 40 0.12 6.92 -10.50
N ARG A 41 -0.54 8.08 -10.63
CA ARG A 41 0.11 9.39 -10.42
C ARG A 41 0.69 9.54 -9.01
N LEU A 42 -0.02 9.05 -7.98
CA LEU A 42 0.46 9.13 -6.60
C LEU A 42 1.59 8.15 -6.33
N LYS A 43 1.58 6.95 -6.93
CA LYS A 43 2.70 6.01 -6.89
C LYS A 43 3.97 6.64 -7.47
N GLU A 44 3.87 7.30 -8.61
CA GLU A 44 5.00 7.99 -9.24
C GLU A 44 5.54 9.12 -8.35
N ALA A 45 4.66 9.92 -7.75
CA ALA A 45 5.05 10.95 -6.80
C ALA A 45 5.73 10.37 -5.55
N TRP A 46 5.23 9.25 -5.03
CA TRP A 46 5.86 8.53 -3.92
C TRP A 46 7.26 8.03 -4.28
N LEU A 47 7.43 7.41 -5.45
CA LEU A 47 8.74 6.92 -5.91
C LEU A 47 9.75 8.06 -6.03
N LYS A 48 9.34 9.22 -6.53
CA LYS A 48 10.19 10.41 -6.58
C LYS A 48 10.59 10.88 -5.18
N TYR A 49 9.66 10.97 -4.25
CA TYR A 49 9.96 11.32 -2.86
C TYR A 49 10.92 10.30 -2.21
N ALA A 50 10.67 9.00 -2.45
CA ALA A 50 11.49 7.93 -1.92
C ALA A 50 12.94 8.01 -2.40
N ASP A 51 13.15 8.37 -3.67
CA ASP A 51 14.46 8.65 -4.24
C ASP A 51 15.12 9.88 -3.60
N GLU A 52 14.37 10.98 -3.45
CA GLU A 52 14.87 12.24 -2.86
C GLU A 52 15.33 12.11 -1.41
N VAL A 53 14.66 11.28 -0.60
CA VAL A 53 14.97 11.11 0.84
C VAL A 53 15.72 9.81 1.15
N GLY A 54 15.99 8.97 0.16
CA GLY A 54 16.71 7.72 0.33
C GLY A 54 15.95 6.65 1.13
N VAL A 55 14.65 6.45 0.84
CA VAL A 55 13.88 5.36 1.45
C VAL A 55 14.52 4.01 1.10
N ALA A 56 14.90 3.24 2.11
CA ALA A 56 15.45 1.91 1.92
C ALA A 56 14.34 0.90 1.58
N PHE A 57 14.45 0.27 0.42
CA PHE A 57 13.62 -0.88 0.06
C PHE A 57 14.31 -2.16 0.55
N ALA A 58 13.55 -3.08 1.14
CA ALA A 58 14.08 -4.40 1.46
C ALA A 58 14.55 -5.07 0.16
N ALA A 59 15.78 -5.58 0.14
CA ALA A 59 16.26 -6.37 -0.98
C ALA A 59 15.36 -7.59 -1.15
N HIS A 60 14.85 -7.76 -2.37
CA HIS A 60 13.86 -8.76 -2.72
C HIS A 60 14.43 -10.17 -2.80
#